data_AF-A0A8T8WR90-F1
#
_entry.id   AF-A0A8T8WR90-F1
#
_cell.length_a   1.000
_cell.length_b   1.000
_cell.length_c   1.000
_cell.angle_alpha   90.00
_cell.angle_beta   90.00
_cell.angle_gamma   90.00
#
_symmetry.space_group_name_H-M   'P 1'
#
loop_
_entity.id
_entity.type
_entity.pdbx_description
1 polymer ?
#
loop_
_entity_poly.entity_id
_entity_poly.type
_entity_poly.pdbx_seq_one_letter_code
_entity_poly.pdbx_strand_id
1 'polypeptide(L)'
;MKSYGEDDIRALIRSSASAEIIFPLSDTLQDLLGMCNSTEMQSQCLAQRLVDVIGSSKVVWKGPFARQKMVLSCGHNIILKAVRNLDDTTEYTTLAYLHQHNPNIAAPKPLVWPSLTTVQKGLIKEQLTPIMNDLRSLLIFSSTAIGLVERSFVEVLRQLSLATQLPSPAIVFTHGDLRPENIAVNYENNEWTISGLIDWKYSGFYPKYYEAIRCTNCMAPYKEKDWYLFIPDCDSPKRYMHWWLLDRAREVRNV
;
A
#
# COMPACT_ATOMS: atom_id res chain seq x y z
N MET A 1 -14.03 -2.70 31.66
CA MET A 1 -13.24 -1.89 30.71
C MET A 1 -12.01 -2.72 30.33
N LYS A 2 -11.81 -3.08 29.05
CA LYS A 2 -10.61 -3.84 28.64
C LYS A 2 -9.39 -2.95 28.85
N SER A 3 -8.45 -3.38 29.69
CA SER A 3 -7.17 -2.70 29.88
C SER A 3 -6.24 -3.10 28.73
N TYR A 4 -5.91 -2.14 27.87
CA TYR A 4 -4.90 -2.35 26.83
C TYR A 4 -3.52 -1.99 27.37
N GLY A 5 -2.50 -2.72 26.93
CA GLY A 5 -1.11 -2.38 27.27
C GLY A 5 -0.70 -1.02 26.70
N GLU A 6 0.35 -0.45 27.26
CA GLU A 6 0.89 0.84 26.86
C GLU A 6 1.28 0.92 25.37
N ASP A 7 1.57 -0.22 24.74
CA ASP A 7 1.95 -0.35 23.32
C ASP A 7 0.77 -0.76 22.42
N ASP A 8 -0.41 -0.20 22.69
CA ASP A 8 -1.62 -0.49 21.96
C ASP A 8 -2.38 0.80 21.62
N ILE A 9 -2.53 1.08 20.32
CA ILE A 9 -3.25 2.27 19.85
C ILE A 9 -4.67 2.35 20.40
N ARG A 10 -5.29 1.22 20.73
CA ARG A 10 -6.66 1.16 21.26
C ARG A 10 -6.77 1.80 22.65
N ALA A 11 -5.68 1.89 23.41
CA ALA A 11 -5.64 2.61 24.68
C ALA A 11 -5.86 4.13 24.52
N LEU A 12 -5.62 4.67 23.32
CA LEU A 12 -5.66 6.09 23.02
C LEU A 12 -7.00 6.54 22.40
N ILE A 13 -7.83 5.59 21.97
CA ILE A 13 -9.13 5.86 21.33
C ILE A 13 -10.19 5.92 22.43
N ARG A 14 -10.81 7.08 22.59
CA ARG A 14 -11.81 7.33 23.64
C ARG A 14 -13.16 7.66 22.99
N SER A 15 -14.24 7.15 23.58
CA SER A 15 -15.59 7.46 23.11
C SER A 15 -15.99 8.92 23.36
N SER A 16 -15.28 9.61 24.25
CA SER A 16 -15.42 11.05 24.48
C SER A 16 -14.75 11.92 23.40
N ALA A 17 -14.00 11.32 22.45
CA ALA A 17 -13.36 12.05 21.37
C ALA A 17 -14.37 12.32 20.23
N SER A 18 -14.11 13.38 19.45
CA SER A 18 -14.85 13.62 18.20
C SER A 18 -14.45 12.59 17.13
N ALA A 19 -15.43 12.10 16.38
CA ALA A 19 -15.22 11.26 15.21
C ALA A 19 -15.91 11.90 14.00
N GLU A 20 -15.24 11.89 12.86
CA GLU A 20 -15.71 12.46 11.60
C GLU A 20 -15.54 11.44 10.47
N ILE A 21 -16.50 11.38 9.55
CA ILE A 21 -16.46 10.56 8.35
C ILE A 21 -15.97 11.45 7.22
N ILE A 22 -14.70 11.28 6.83
CA ILE A 22 -14.08 12.07 5.74
C ILE A 22 -14.58 11.61 4.36
N PHE A 23 -14.89 10.31 4.24
CA PHE A 23 -15.37 9.71 3.00
C PHE A 23 -16.55 8.78 3.23
N PRO A 24 -17.49 8.65 2.27
CA PRO A 24 -18.67 7.81 2.41
C PRO A 24 -18.34 6.37 2.82
N LEU A 25 -19.08 5.85 3.79
CA LEU A 25 -18.96 4.47 4.26
C LEU A 25 -19.71 3.51 3.32
N SER A 26 -19.18 2.31 3.10
CA SER A 26 -19.92 1.25 2.41
C SER A 26 -21.12 0.77 3.23
N ASP A 27 -22.13 0.20 2.58
CA ASP A 27 -23.32 -0.35 3.26
C ASP A 27 -22.94 -1.36 4.34
N THR A 28 -21.97 -2.24 4.08
CA THR A 28 -21.46 -3.21 5.06
C THR A 28 -20.84 -2.54 6.30
N LEU A 29 -20.17 -1.39 6.12
CA LEU A 29 -19.61 -0.63 7.25
C LEU A 29 -20.70 0.14 8.00
N GLN A 30 -21.70 0.67 7.30
CA GLN A 30 -22.85 1.32 7.92
C GLN A 30 -23.65 0.33 8.78
N ASP A 31 -23.88 -0.88 8.26
CA ASP A 31 -24.53 -1.98 8.97
C ASP A 31 -23.73 -2.41 10.20
N LEU A 32 -22.41 -2.59 10.06
CA LEU A 32 -21.52 -2.95 11.17
C LEU A 32 -21.55 -1.90 12.28
N LEU A 33 -21.61 -0.62 11.91
CA LEU A 33 -21.70 0.47 12.86
C LEU A 33 -23.13 0.70 13.36
N GLY A 34 -24.14 0.05 12.78
CA GLY A 34 -25.55 0.26 13.10
C GLY A 34 -25.98 1.72 12.88
N MET A 35 -25.52 2.34 11.79
CA MET A 35 -25.90 3.70 11.40
C MET A 35 -27.24 3.69 10.66
N CYS A 36 -28.21 4.47 11.13
CA CYS A 36 -29.46 4.78 10.42
C CYS A 36 -29.40 6.22 9.85
N ASN A 37 -30.19 6.50 8.82
CA ASN A 37 -30.21 7.74 8.02
C ASN A 37 -30.55 9.06 8.76
N SER A 38 -30.61 9.10 10.10
CA SER A 38 -30.88 10.33 10.86
C SER A 38 -29.59 11.05 11.26
N THR A 39 -29.41 12.28 10.78
CA THR A 39 -28.14 13.02 10.71
C THR A 39 -27.66 13.67 12.01
N GLU A 40 -28.54 13.99 12.97
CA GLU A 40 -28.16 14.83 14.14
C GLU A 40 -27.65 14.03 15.37
N MET A 41 -27.94 12.73 15.50
CA MET A 41 -27.44 11.89 16.61
C MET A 41 -26.14 11.14 16.30
N GLN A 42 -25.58 11.32 15.11
CA GLN A 42 -24.53 10.44 14.57
C GLN A 42 -23.14 10.67 15.20
N SER A 43 -22.70 11.90 15.45
CA SER A 43 -21.27 12.16 15.81
C SER A 43 -20.87 11.68 17.20
N GLN A 44 -21.74 11.82 18.21
CA GLN A 44 -21.45 11.31 19.56
C GLN A 44 -21.62 9.79 19.65
N CYS A 45 -22.52 9.18 18.86
CA CYS A 45 -22.63 7.72 18.83
C CYS A 45 -21.53 7.05 18.01
N LEU A 46 -20.97 7.73 17.01
CA LEU A 46 -19.95 7.18 16.11
C LEU A 46 -18.66 6.84 16.88
N ALA A 47 -18.16 7.74 17.71
CA ALA A 47 -16.95 7.49 18.50
C ALA A 47 -17.11 6.27 19.44
N GLN A 48 -18.27 6.15 20.10
CA GLN A 48 -18.58 5.00 20.95
C GLN A 48 -18.67 3.70 20.14
N ARG A 49 -19.38 3.70 19.01
CA ARG A 49 -19.51 2.53 18.12
C ARG A 49 -18.16 2.08 17.57
N LEU A 50 -17.30 3.02 17.19
CA LEU A 50 -15.93 2.72 16.77
C LEU A 50 -15.12 2.08 17.90
N VAL A 51 -15.22 2.58 19.13
CA VAL A 51 -14.58 1.97 20.31
C VAL A 51 -15.07 0.53 20.53
N ASP A 52 -16.36 0.27 20.36
CA ASP A 52 -16.95 -1.06 20.55
C ASP A 52 -16.48 -2.05 19.46
N VAL A 53 -16.48 -1.62 18.19
CA VAL A 53 -15.96 -2.41 17.07
C VAL A 53 -14.47 -2.68 17.25
N ILE A 54 -13.67 -1.65 17.56
CA ILE A 54 -12.22 -1.77 17.78
C ILE A 54 -11.93 -2.69 18.98
N GLY A 55 -12.76 -2.62 20.03
CA GLY A 55 -12.61 -3.42 21.23
C GLY A 55 -12.99 -4.90 21.09
N SER A 56 -13.86 -5.22 20.12
CA SER A 56 -14.21 -6.60 19.74
C SER A 56 -13.30 -7.16 18.64
N SER A 57 -12.53 -6.30 17.95
CA SER A 57 -11.67 -6.70 16.83
C SER A 57 -10.43 -7.49 17.23
N LYS A 58 -9.99 -8.39 16.34
CA LYS A 58 -8.72 -9.14 16.45
C LYS A 58 -7.57 -8.31 15.89
N VAL A 59 -6.46 -8.22 16.62
CA VAL A 59 -5.23 -7.60 16.09
C VAL A 59 -4.62 -8.52 15.04
N VAL A 60 -4.49 -8.03 13.80
CA VAL A 60 -3.85 -8.73 12.69
C VAL A 60 -2.38 -8.34 12.61
N TRP A 61 -2.06 -7.07 12.84
CA TRP A 61 -0.68 -6.58 12.79
C TRP A 61 -0.47 -5.34 13.66
N LYS A 62 0.74 -5.18 14.20
CA LYS A 62 1.20 -3.98 14.93
C LYS A 62 2.42 -3.40 14.24
N GLY A 63 2.45 -2.07 14.11
CA GLY A 63 3.62 -1.39 13.56
C GLY A 63 4.83 -1.45 14.46
N PRO A 64 6.04 -1.19 13.91
CA PRO A 64 7.28 -1.10 14.69
C PRO A 64 7.16 -0.09 15.85
N PHE A 65 6.39 0.97 15.62
CA PHE A 65 5.91 1.88 16.65
C PHE A 65 4.43 1.57 16.90
N ALA A 66 4.15 0.66 17.84
CA ALA A 66 2.82 0.08 18.04
C ALA A 66 1.73 1.10 18.42
N ARG A 67 2.12 2.30 18.86
CA ARG A 67 1.22 3.44 19.09
C ARG A 67 0.83 4.19 17.82
N GLN A 68 1.55 4.05 16.71
CA GLN A 68 1.33 4.82 15.48
C GLN A 68 0.43 4.13 14.47
N LYS A 69 0.57 2.80 14.28
CA LYS A 69 -0.20 2.06 13.28
C LYS A 69 -0.55 0.66 13.76
N MET A 70 -1.81 0.26 13.57
CA MET A 70 -2.32 -1.07 13.88
C MET A 70 -3.33 -1.51 12.83
N VAL A 71 -3.35 -2.80 12.52
CA VAL A 71 -4.35 -3.42 11.64
C VAL A 71 -5.20 -4.39 12.44
N LEU A 72 -6.51 -4.19 12.36
CA LEU A 72 -7.53 -4.92 13.09
C LEU A 72 -8.46 -5.64 12.10
N SER A 73 -8.92 -6.83 12.46
CA SER A 73 -10.00 -7.53 11.76
C SER A 73 -11.28 -7.39 12.58
N CYS A 74 -12.29 -6.77 11.97
CA CYS A 74 -13.56 -6.40 12.61
C CYS A 74 -14.68 -7.43 12.39
N GLY A 75 -14.36 -8.60 11.83
CA GLY A 75 -15.36 -9.53 11.28
C GLY A 75 -15.91 -9.05 9.93
N HIS A 76 -16.85 -9.80 9.35
CA HIS A 76 -17.54 -9.44 8.09
C HIS A 76 -16.59 -9.12 6.92
N ASN A 77 -15.42 -9.76 6.86
CA ASN A 77 -14.34 -9.47 5.90
C ASN A 77 -13.84 -8.01 5.89
N ILE A 78 -14.02 -7.29 7.00
CA ILE A 78 -13.55 -5.91 7.16
C ILE A 78 -12.20 -5.89 7.88
N ILE A 79 -11.26 -5.14 7.29
CA ILE A 79 -9.97 -4.80 7.87
C ILE A 79 -9.95 -3.31 8.19
N LEU A 80 -9.63 -2.96 9.43
CA LEU A 80 -9.50 -1.59 9.92
C LEU A 80 -8.02 -1.27 10.16
N LYS A 81 -7.51 -0.25 9.47
CA LYS A 81 -6.15 0.28 9.66
C LYS A 81 -6.23 1.55 10.51
N ALA A 82 -5.85 1.45 11.78
CA ALA A 82 -5.79 2.58 12.70
C ALA A 82 -4.42 3.26 12.59
N VAL A 83 -4.41 4.56 12.30
CA VAL A 83 -3.18 5.37 12.11
C VAL A 83 -3.30 6.64 12.94
N ARG A 84 -2.26 6.99 13.71
CA ARG A 84 -2.17 8.28 14.40
C ARG A 84 -1.55 9.35 13.51
N ASN A 85 -2.00 10.59 13.69
CA ASN A 85 -1.47 11.77 13.01
C ASN A 85 -1.37 11.56 11.50
N LEU A 86 -2.47 11.12 10.89
CA LEU A 86 -2.53 10.88 9.45
C LEU A 86 -2.33 12.21 8.72
N ASP A 87 -1.15 12.39 8.15
CA ASP A 87 -0.74 13.53 7.33
C ASP A 87 -0.85 13.24 5.82
N ASP A 88 -0.90 11.95 5.46
CA ASP A 88 -0.94 11.47 4.09
C ASP A 88 -2.15 10.54 3.84
N THR A 89 -3.00 10.92 2.89
CA THR A 89 -4.18 10.14 2.46
C THR A 89 -3.96 9.40 1.13
N THR A 90 -2.72 9.34 0.62
CA THR A 90 -2.38 8.73 -0.69
C THR A 90 -2.88 7.29 -0.82
N GLU A 91 -2.80 6.50 0.25
CA GLU A 91 -3.32 5.12 0.24
C GLU A 91 -4.82 5.10 -0.03
N TYR A 92 -5.59 5.97 0.64
CA TYR A 92 -7.04 6.04 0.45
C TYR A 92 -7.41 6.57 -0.95
N THR A 93 -6.80 7.66 -1.38
CA THR A 93 -7.09 8.26 -2.69
C THR A 93 -6.67 7.35 -3.83
N THR A 94 -5.58 6.58 -3.66
CA THR A 94 -5.19 5.52 -4.57
C THR A 94 -6.23 4.42 -4.63
N LEU A 95 -6.71 3.92 -3.49
CA LEU A 95 -7.73 2.86 -3.47
C LEU A 95 -9.03 3.32 -4.15
N ALA A 96 -9.45 4.57 -3.95
CA ALA A 96 -10.60 5.14 -4.64
C ALA A 96 -10.39 5.22 -6.17
N TYR A 97 -9.20 5.64 -6.61
CA TYR A 97 -8.84 5.66 -8.02
C TYR A 97 -8.79 4.27 -8.65
N LEU A 98 -8.18 3.30 -7.97
CA LEU A 98 -8.13 1.93 -8.42
C LEU A 98 -9.52 1.30 -8.48
N HIS A 99 -10.41 1.59 -7.53
CA HIS A 99 -11.79 1.10 -7.61
C HIS A 99 -12.50 1.56 -8.89
N GLN A 100 -12.26 2.80 -9.33
CA GLN A 100 -12.86 3.34 -10.55
C GLN A 100 -12.21 2.81 -11.84
N HIS A 101 -10.89 2.59 -11.83
CA HIS A 101 -10.12 2.34 -13.06
C HIS A 101 -9.54 0.92 -13.19
N ASN A 102 -9.47 0.16 -12.10
CA ASN A 102 -9.05 -1.24 -12.06
C ASN A 102 -9.71 -1.99 -10.88
N PRO A 103 -11.03 -2.26 -10.95
CA PRO A 103 -11.80 -2.85 -9.84
C PRO A 103 -11.43 -4.31 -9.54
N ASN A 104 -10.67 -4.96 -10.41
CA ASN A 104 -10.28 -6.37 -10.26
C ASN A 104 -9.17 -6.58 -9.23
N ILE A 105 -8.54 -5.51 -8.75
CA ILE A 105 -7.57 -5.59 -7.64
C ILE A 105 -8.35 -5.74 -6.34
N ALA A 106 -8.78 -6.97 -6.05
CA ALA A 106 -9.29 -7.34 -4.73
C ALA A 106 -8.13 -7.32 -3.69
N ALA A 107 -8.43 -7.55 -2.40
CA ALA A 107 -7.43 -7.57 -1.33
C ALA A 107 -7.70 -8.73 -0.35
N PRO A 108 -6.77 -9.69 -0.17
CA PRO A 108 -6.82 -10.56 1.02
C PRO A 108 -5.46 -10.84 1.73
N LYS A 109 -5.40 -11.94 2.49
CA LYS A 109 -4.59 -12.18 3.70
C LYS A 109 -3.06 -12.25 3.45
N PRO A 110 -2.25 -11.73 4.38
CA PRO A 110 -0.80 -11.73 4.24
C PRO A 110 -0.12 -13.05 4.67
N LEU A 111 1.08 -13.22 4.12
CA LEU A 111 2.20 -14.10 4.52
C LEU A 111 2.15 -15.58 4.12
N VAL A 112 2.71 -15.86 2.93
CA VAL A 112 3.14 -17.22 2.55
C VAL A 112 4.42 -17.25 1.72
N TRP A 113 4.97 -16.09 1.31
CA TRP A 113 6.14 -16.05 0.42
C TRP A 113 7.35 -16.87 0.89
N PRO A 114 7.79 -16.82 2.16
CA PRO A 114 8.92 -17.64 2.62
C PRO A 114 8.64 -19.15 2.54
N SER A 115 7.38 -19.57 2.64
CA SER A 115 6.94 -20.97 2.56
C SER A 115 6.65 -21.47 1.14
N LEU A 116 6.67 -20.59 0.13
CA LEU A 116 6.46 -20.99 -1.26
C LEU A 116 7.73 -21.60 -1.87
N THR A 117 7.52 -22.63 -2.71
CA THR A 117 8.59 -23.20 -3.53
C THR A 117 9.00 -22.24 -4.64
N THR A 118 10.19 -22.45 -5.22
CA THR A 118 10.68 -21.69 -6.38
C THR A 118 9.68 -21.70 -7.56
N VAL A 119 9.03 -22.84 -7.81
CA VAL A 119 8.03 -22.98 -8.88
C VAL A 119 6.81 -22.11 -8.58
N GLN A 120 6.28 -22.17 -7.34
CA GLN A 120 5.13 -21.36 -6.94
C GLN A 120 5.43 -19.85 -6.98
N LYS A 121 6.63 -19.43 -6.59
CA LYS A 121 7.10 -18.04 -6.72
C LYS A 121 7.18 -17.61 -8.20
N GLY A 122 7.62 -18.50 -9.08
CA GLY A 122 7.59 -18.31 -10.53
C GLY A 122 6.17 -18.06 -11.06
N LEU A 123 5.20 -18.88 -10.66
CA LEU A 123 3.79 -18.72 -11.06
C LEU A 123 3.19 -17.40 -10.55
N ILE A 124 3.54 -16.95 -9.34
CA ILE A 124 3.10 -15.64 -8.84
C ILE A 124 3.74 -14.51 -9.65
N LYS A 125 5.03 -14.61 -10.00
CA LYS A 125 5.67 -13.62 -10.89
C LYS A 125 4.94 -13.52 -12.24
N GLU A 126 4.56 -14.65 -12.81
CA GLU A 126 3.82 -14.69 -14.09
C GLU A 126 2.46 -14.00 -13.97
N GLN A 127 1.76 -14.14 -12.83
CA GLN A 127 0.51 -13.43 -12.56
C GLN A 127 0.71 -11.93 -12.25
N LEU A 128 1.78 -11.56 -11.54
CA LEU A 128 2.09 -10.14 -11.24
C LEU A 128 2.37 -9.33 -12.51
N THR A 129 3.04 -9.94 -13.48
CA THR A 129 3.49 -9.25 -14.70
C THR A 129 2.36 -8.54 -15.46
N PRO A 130 1.23 -9.20 -15.81
CA PRO A 130 0.09 -8.52 -16.45
C PRO A 130 -0.53 -7.47 -15.51
N ILE A 131 -0.72 -7.75 -14.21
CA ILE A 131 -1.27 -6.78 -13.25
C ILE A 131 -0.46 -5.48 -13.25
N MET A 132 0.87 -5.59 -13.19
CA MET A 132 1.75 -4.43 -13.20
C MET A 132 1.74 -3.71 -14.56
N ASN A 133 1.55 -4.42 -15.67
CA ASN A 133 1.40 -3.78 -16.98
C ASN A 133 0.09 -2.99 -17.07
N ASP A 134 -1.01 -3.55 -16.55
CA ASP A 134 -2.31 -2.89 -16.51
C ASP A 134 -2.26 -1.63 -15.65
N LEU A 135 -1.64 -1.69 -14.47
CA LEU A 135 -1.41 -0.51 -13.64
C LEU A 135 -0.66 0.60 -14.40
N ARG A 136 0.39 0.25 -15.14
CA ARG A 136 1.15 1.24 -15.92
C ARG A 136 0.38 1.85 -17.10
N SER A 137 -0.71 1.20 -17.53
CA SER A 137 -1.57 1.71 -18.60
C SER A 137 -2.57 2.76 -18.13
N LEU A 138 -2.70 2.96 -16.80
CA LEU A 138 -3.60 3.93 -16.21
C LEU A 138 -3.23 5.37 -16.61
N LEU A 139 -4.24 6.14 -17.03
CA LEU A 139 -4.07 7.50 -17.52
C LEU A 139 -3.92 8.51 -16.37
N ILE A 140 -2.99 9.45 -16.55
CA ILE A 140 -2.84 10.63 -15.67
C ILE A 140 -4.03 11.56 -15.93
N PHE A 141 -5.00 11.62 -15.02
CA PHE A 141 -6.08 12.60 -15.07
C PHE A 141 -5.74 13.80 -14.17
N SER A 142 -5.87 15.01 -14.72
CA SER A 142 -5.44 16.25 -14.05
C SER A 142 -6.26 16.65 -12.83
N SER A 143 -7.41 16.01 -12.59
CA SER A 143 -8.34 16.38 -11.52
C SER A 143 -8.09 15.67 -10.18
N THR A 144 -7.28 14.61 -10.14
CA THR A 144 -6.93 13.89 -8.91
C THR A 144 -5.43 13.92 -8.69
N ALA A 145 -4.98 14.76 -7.77
CA ALA A 145 -3.58 14.86 -7.35
C ALA A 145 -3.13 13.62 -6.55
N ILE A 146 -3.14 12.44 -7.16
CA ILE A 146 -2.73 11.19 -6.51
C ILE A 146 -1.24 11.02 -6.66
N GLY A 147 -0.51 11.16 -5.56
CA GLY A 147 0.93 10.88 -5.51
C GLY A 147 1.74 11.63 -6.57
N LEU A 148 1.25 12.80 -7.02
CA LEU A 148 1.98 13.60 -7.98
C LEU A 148 3.27 14.07 -7.31
N VAL A 149 4.39 13.69 -7.90
CA VAL A 149 5.69 14.22 -7.53
C VAL A 149 5.62 15.74 -7.58
N GLU A 150 5.92 16.40 -6.45
CA GLU A 150 5.88 17.85 -6.37
C GLU A 150 6.72 18.46 -7.51
N ARG A 151 6.21 19.50 -8.19
CA ARG A 151 6.90 20.12 -9.34
C ARG A 151 8.34 20.52 -8.98
N SER A 152 8.56 20.98 -7.76
CA SER A 152 9.87 21.33 -7.22
C SER A 152 10.83 20.13 -7.21
N PHE A 153 10.35 18.96 -6.79
CA PHE A 153 11.15 17.73 -6.77
C PHE A 153 11.51 17.27 -8.19
N VAL A 154 10.57 17.34 -9.14
CA VAL A 154 10.84 17.02 -10.56
C VAL A 154 11.89 17.97 -11.14
N GLU A 155 11.79 19.28 -10.89
CA GLU A 155 12.73 20.25 -11.42
C GLU A 155 14.13 20.09 -10.81
N VAL A 156 14.24 19.78 -9.52
CA VAL A 156 15.52 19.43 -8.88
C VAL A 156 16.13 18.19 -9.53
N LEU A 157 15.36 17.12 -9.76
CA LEU A 157 15.87 15.94 -10.47
C LEU A 157 16.32 16.25 -11.90
N ARG A 158 15.61 17.14 -12.60
CA ARG A 158 15.96 17.59 -13.95
C ARG A 158 17.28 18.36 -13.98
N GLN A 159 17.55 19.19 -12.97
CA GLN A 159 18.81 19.92 -12.82
C GLN A 159 19.98 18.99 -12.46
N LEU A 160 19.72 17.93 -11.68
CA LEU A 160 20.73 16.94 -11.28
C LEU A 160 21.02 15.90 -12.37
N SER A 161 20.07 15.67 -13.30
CA SER A 161 20.27 14.82 -14.46
C SER A 161 21.06 15.61 -15.51
N LEU A 162 22.39 15.65 -15.34
CA LEU A 162 23.35 16.16 -16.33
C LEU A 162 22.95 15.66 -17.72
N ALA A 163 22.32 16.53 -18.52
CA ALA A 163 22.03 16.42 -19.96
C ALA A 163 22.22 15.01 -20.55
N THR A 164 21.50 14.01 -20.04
CA THR A 164 21.47 12.71 -20.67
C THR A 164 20.58 12.89 -21.88
N GLN A 165 21.13 12.70 -23.08
CA GLN A 165 20.39 12.69 -24.35
C GLN A 165 19.34 11.56 -24.44
N LEU A 166 19.00 10.94 -23.31
CA LEU A 166 17.99 9.93 -23.18
C LEU A 166 16.62 10.61 -23.08
N PRO A 167 15.61 10.14 -23.82
CA PRO A 167 14.27 10.64 -23.65
C PRO A 167 13.82 10.45 -22.19
N SER A 168 13.16 11.48 -21.65
CA SER A 168 12.57 11.41 -20.32
C SER A 168 11.72 10.14 -20.21
N PRO A 169 11.98 9.29 -19.20
CA PRO A 169 11.23 8.05 -19.04
C PRO A 169 9.75 8.38 -18.87
N ALA A 170 8.91 7.63 -19.59
CA ALA A 170 7.46 7.79 -19.49
C ALA A 170 7.01 7.68 -18.03
N ILE A 171 6.10 8.57 -17.65
CA ILE A 171 5.45 8.55 -16.35
C ILE A 171 4.34 7.50 -16.41
N VAL A 172 4.31 6.62 -15.42
CA VAL A 172 3.32 5.55 -15.29
C VAL A 172 2.84 5.48 -13.85
N PHE A 173 1.68 4.88 -13.63
CA PHE A 173 1.24 4.59 -12.27
C PHE A 173 2.10 3.46 -11.68
N THR A 174 2.61 3.68 -10.49
CA THR A 174 3.48 2.75 -9.74
C THR A 174 2.90 2.49 -8.35
N HIS A 175 3.11 1.29 -7.81
CA HIS A 175 2.80 0.95 -6.42
C HIS A 175 3.78 1.60 -5.44
N GLY A 176 5.07 1.70 -5.79
CA GLY A 176 6.11 2.37 -5.01
C GLY A 176 6.61 1.63 -3.75
N ASP A 177 6.09 0.43 -3.49
CA ASP A 177 6.47 -0.46 -2.38
C ASP A 177 6.12 -1.93 -2.70
N LEU A 178 6.24 -2.36 -3.95
CA LEU A 178 5.92 -3.73 -4.32
C LEU A 178 6.95 -4.71 -3.73
N ARG A 179 6.49 -5.53 -2.80
CA ARG A 179 7.27 -6.55 -2.08
C ARG A 179 6.36 -7.71 -1.66
N PRO A 180 6.91 -8.89 -1.32
CA PRO A 180 6.09 -10.06 -1.00
C PRO A 180 5.06 -9.82 0.10
N GLU A 181 5.38 -8.99 1.09
CA GLU A 181 4.50 -8.66 2.21
C GLU A 181 3.28 -7.83 1.80
N ASN A 182 3.37 -7.19 0.63
CA ASN A 182 2.33 -6.33 0.04
C ASN A 182 1.56 -7.05 -1.09
N ILE A 183 1.83 -8.34 -1.32
CA ILE A 183 1.12 -9.18 -2.29
C ILE A 183 0.29 -10.20 -1.53
N ALA A 184 -1.01 -10.16 -1.76
CA ALA A 184 -1.96 -11.09 -1.19
C ALA A 184 -2.21 -12.26 -2.15
N VAL A 185 -2.22 -13.46 -1.59
CA VAL A 185 -2.42 -14.69 -2.35
C VAL A 185 -3.45 -15.58 -1.67
N ASN A 186 -4.25 -16.27 -2.48
CA ASN A 186 -5.14 -17.33 -2.06
C ASN A 186 -4.55 -18.68 -2.47
N TYR A 187 -4.79 -19.70 -1.66
CA TYR A 187 -4.51 -21.10 -2.00
C TYR A 187 -5.82 -21.87 -2.03
N GLU A 188 -6.32 -22.12 -3.23
CA GLU A 188 -7.56 -22.83 -3.47
C GLU A 188 -7.33 -23.82 -4.62
N ASN A 189 -7.98 -24.99 -4.56
CA ASN A 189 -7.86 -26.02 -5.61
C ASN A 189 -6.41 -26.42 -5.95
N ASN A 190 -5.50 -26.39 -4.98
CA ASN A 190 -4.06 -26.62 -5.14
C ASN A 190 -3.31 -25.59 -6.01
N GLU A 191 -3.91 -24.43 -6.26
CA GLU A 191 -3.31 -23.34 -7.02
C GLU A 191 -3.14 -22.08 -6.15
N TRP A 192 -2.02 -21.39 -6.37
CA TRP A 192 -1.75 -20.09 -5.78
C TRP A 192 -2.20 -18.99 -6.74
N THR A 193 -3.16 -18.18 -6.32
CA THR A 193 -3.66 -17.06 -7.12
C THR A 193 -3.41 -15.75 -6.41
N ILE A 194 -2.96 -14.74 -7.16
CA ILE A 194 -2.90 -13.38 -6.63
C ILE A 194 -4.32 -12.91 -6.46
N SER A 195 -4.63 -12.59 -5.23
CA SER A 195 -5.94 -12.10 -4.86
C SER A 195 -5.93 -10.61 -4.58
N GLY A 196 -4.73 -9.99 -4.43
CA GLY A 196 -4.63 -8.55 -4.27
C GLY A 196 -3.24 -7.94 -4.08
N LEU A 197 -3.18 -6.62 -4.18
CA LEU A 197 -2.04 -5.79 -3.79
C LEU A 197 -2.46 -4.81 -2.69
N ILE A 198 -1.61 -4.62 -1.68
CA ILE A 198 -1.91 -3.83 -0.48
C ILE A 198 -0.79 -2.84 -0.12
N ASP A 199 -1.08 -1.90 0.79
CA ASP A 199 -0.13 -0.87 1.26
C ASP A 199 0.29 0.13 0.16
N TRP A 200 -0.72 0.74 -0.48
CA TRP A 200 -0.61 1.78 -1.52
C TRP A 200 -0.16 3.16 -1.02
N LYS A 201 0.53 3.24 0.12
CA LYS A 201 0.95 4.52 0.70
C LYS A 201 1.98 5.29 -0.14
N TYR A 202 2.73 4.59 -0.99
CA TYR A 202 3.81 5.19 -1.80
C TYR A 202 3.50 5.16 -3.29
N SER A 203 2.25 4.89 -3.67
CA SER A 203 1.85 4.86 -5.06
C SER A 203 1.67 6.26 -5.63
N GLY A 204 1.62 6.31 -6.96
CA GLY A 204 1.49 7.55 -7.69
C GLY A 204 2.06 7.43 -9.09
N PHE A 205 2.16 8.58 -9.75
CA PHE A 205 2.66 8.66 -11.12
C PHE A 205 4.14 9.03 -11.12
N TYR A 206 4.97 8.02 -11.39
CA TYR A 206 6.44 8.14 -11.37
C TYR A 206 7.04 7.64 -12.68
N PRO A 207 8.30 8.00 -12.99
CA PRO A 207 9.02 7.39 -14.11
C PRO A 207 9.00 5.87 -14.07
N LYS A 208 8.89 5.21 -15.23
CA LYS A 208 8.87 3.73 -15.36
C LYS A 208 9.94 2.98 -14.56
N TYR A 209 11.12 3.56 -14.37
CA TYR A 209 12.21 2.94 -13.62
C TYR A 209 12.01 2.98 -12.10
N TYR A 210 11.09 3.81 -11.59
CA TYR A 210 10.93 4.08 -10.17
C TYR A 210 10.54 2.83 -9.40
N GLU A 211 9.58 2.05 -9.90
CA GLU A 211 9.14 0.80 -9.26
C GLU A 211 10.30 -0.21 -9.15
N ALA A 212 11.17 -0.29 -10.16
CA ALA A 212 12.35 -1.16 -10.14
C ALA A 212 13.33 -0.80 -9.02
N ILE A 213 13.52 0.51 -8.77
CA ILE A 213 14.30 1.00 -7.63
C ILE A 213 13.61 0.57 -6.33
N ARG A 214 12.33 0.93 -6.16
CA ARG A 214 11.56 0.67 -4.93
C ARG A 214 11.47 -0.80 -4.55
N CYS A 215 11.24 -1.70 -5.52
CA CYS A 215 11.23 -3.16 -5.33
C CYS A 215 12.54 -3.70 -4.74
N THR A 216 13.65 -2.97 -4.92
CA THR A 216 14.99 -3.36 -4.50
C THR A 216 15.57 -2.52 -3.37
N ASN A 217 14.80 -1.57 -2.80
CA ASN A 217 15.29 -0.68 -1.75
C ASN A 217 15.88 -1.43 -0.53
N CYS A 218 15.31 -2.60 -0.20
CA CYS A 218 15.79 -3.43 0.91
C CYS A 218 16.84 -4.48 0.50
N MET A 219 17.31 -4.47 -0.76
CA MET A 219 18.32 -5.39 -1.25
C MET A 219 19.65 -5.06 -0.58
N ALA A 220 20.20 -6.02 0.16
CA ALA A 220 21.48 -5.87 0.84
C ALA A 220 22.36 -7.09 0.51
N PRO A 221 23.68 -6.90 0.32
CA PRO A 221 24.59 -7.96 -0.10
C PRO A 221 24.69 -9.14 0.87
N TYR A 222 24.33 -8.93 2.14
CA TYR A 222 24.43 -9.94 3.21
C TYR A 222 23.08 -10.42 3.73
N LYS A 223 21.97 -10.11 3.03
CA LYS A 223 20.64 -10.62 3.36
C LYS A 223 20.13 -11.48 2.20
N GLU A 224 20.05 -12.78 2.43
CA GLU A 224 19.42 -13.70 1.48
C GLU A 224 17.91 -13.43 1.43
N LYS A 225 17.49 -12.68 0.41
CA LYS A 225 16.08 -12.50 0.05
C LYS A 225 15.95 -12.82 -1.44
N ASP A 226 15.17 -13.85 -1.74
CA ASP A 226 14.99 -14.34 -3.10
C ASP A 226 13.99 -13.52 -3.93
N TRP A 227 13.19 -12.65 -3.30
CA TRP A 227 12.22 -11.76 -3.95
C TRP A 227 12.77 -11.08 -5.21
N TYR A 228 14.02 -10.63 -5.17
CA TYR A 228 14.64 -9.88 -6.27
C TYR A 228 14.81 -10.71 -7.55
N LEU A 229 14.79 -12.04 -7.45
CA LEU A 229 14.79 -12.96 -8.59
C LEU A 229 13.40 -13.09 -9.23
N PHE A 230 12.35 -12.72 -8.50
CA PHE A 230 10.94 -12.87 -8.90
C PHE A 230 10.23 -11.54 -9.20
N ILE A 231 10.97 -10.43 -9.30
CA ILE A 231 10.41 -9.15 -9.73
C ILE A 231 9.86 -9.29 -11.17
N PRO A 232 8.65 -8.78 -11.48
CA PRO A 232 8.10 -8.76 -12.83
C PRO A 232 9.06 -8.18 -13.87
N ASP A 233 9.06 -8.70 -15.10
CA ASP A 233 10.04 -8.28 -16.11
C ASP A 233 9.91 -6.80 -16.52
N CYS A 234 8.68 -6.27 -16.44
CA CYS A 234 8.40 -4.86 -16.63
C CYS A 234 9.00 -3.97 -15.53
N ASP A 235 9.24 -4.49 -14.34
CA ASP A 235 9.87 -3.81 -13.18
C ASP A 235 11.31 -4.24 -12.94
N SER A 236 11.88 -5.09 -13.79
CA SER A 236 13.19 -5.66 -13.51
C SER A 236 14.28 -4.59 -13.52
N PRO A 237 15.18 -4.56 -12.52
CA PRO A 237 16.38 -3.72 -12.54
C PRO A 237 17.22 -3.94 -13.81
N LYS A 238 17.17 -5.13 -14.42
CA LYS A 238 17.86 -5.43 -15.69
C LYS A 238 17.39 -4.52 -16.83
N ARG A 239 16.09 -4.17 -16.85
CA ARG A 239 15.49 -3.29 -17.85
C ARG A 239 15.86 -1.82 -17.64
N TYR A 240 16.14 -1.43 -16.40
CA TYR A 240 16.43 -0.05 -15.99
C TYR A 240 17.82 0.10 -15.40
N MET A 241 18.79 -0.69 -15.86
CA MET A 241 20.09 -0.86 -15.21
C MET A 241 20.82 0.47 -14.96
N HIS A 242 20.75 1.40 -15.90
CA HIS A 242 21.41 2.70 -15.78
C HIS A 242 20.82 3.53 -14.62
N TRP A 243 19.49 3.67 -14.61
CA TRP A 243 18.77 4.40 -13.56
C TRP A 243 18.89 3.73 -12.19
N TRP A 244 18.86 2.40 -12.17
CA TRP A 244 19.02 1.62 -10.96
C TRP A 244 20.41 1.77 -10.35
N LEU A 245 21.47 1.65 -11.16
CA LEU A 245 22.85 1.84 -10.70
C LEU A 245 23.11 3.27 -10.22
N LEU A 246 22.57 4.27 -10.93
CA LEU A 246 22.67 5.68 -10.53
C LEU A 246 22.04 5.92 -9.16
N ASP A 247 20.86 5.35 -8.92
CA ASP A 247 20.18 5.45 -7.63
C ASP A 247 20.99 4.79 -6.50
N ARG A 248 21.49 3.55 -6.72
CA ARG A 248 22.36 2.87 -5.74
C ARG A 248 23.63 3.65 -5.44
N ALA A 249 24.27 4.24 -6.44
CA ALA A 249 25.47 5.04 -6.26
C ALA A 249 25.22 6.31 -5.42
N ARG A 250 24.00 6.87 -5.46
CA ARG A 250 23.60 8.02 -4.62
C ARG A 250 23.33 7.63 -3.17
N GLU A 251 22.89 6.39 -2.91
CA GLU A 251 22.64 5.88 -1.56
C GLU A 251 23.93 5.54 -0.80
N VAL A 252 25.04 5.31 -1.49
CA VAL A 252 26.36 5.15 -0.87
C VAL A 252 26.76 6.49 -0.26
N ARG A 253 26.50 6.66 1.04
CA ARG A 253 27.12 7.75 1.81
C ARG A 253 28.64 7.62 1.64
N ASN A 254 29.30 8.75 1.36
CA ASN A 254 30.73 8.88 1.60
C ASN A 254 31.01 8.33 3.01
N VAL A 255 31.81 7.25 3.06
CA VAL A 255 32.39 6.75 4.30
C VAL A 255 33.34 7.81 4.84
#